data_AF-A0A0C2N948-F1
#
_entry.id   AF-A0A0C2N948-F1
#
_cell.length_a   1.000
_cell.length_b   1.000
_cell.length_c   1.000
_cell.angle_alpha   90.00
_cell.angle_beta   90.00
_cell.angle_gamma   90.00
#
_symmetry.space_group_name_H-M   'P 1'
#
loop_
_entity.id
_entity.type
_entity.pdbx_description
1 polymer ?
#
loop_
_entity_poly.entity_id
_entity_poly.type
_entity_poly.pdbx_seq_one_letter_code
_entity_poly.pdbx_strand_id
1 'polypeptide(L)'
;MDTTEKIDHGSQYLVQYINQHEYYNEYDENGNPNIPVSEPSLLVPKNYNLEDDMNMVLKGSVGTFIDFCVRRPAKHRANLIEKILADGKKKWFEKIKGGFLTIAPFELLQSYIFEALTRYGPEFDAFVIHHVMSKNAEEIEKSYRDSHIQKHQIVEIQRCYEKAYGEKLSKKVSEKFKGSTGKFFVQLLETPRSTETSLDPNKMSEIDVKLFDNGFSQPNIDKFIDFFTKNSFTEIRLIGEELKKTRGFSIKKSLKGLFESKLKKCAKSVCKFKRYQTYIQRIPPSILENFFENTRQDEKY
;
A
#
# COMPACT_ATOMS: atom_id res chain seq x y z
N MET A 1 -38.23 47.62 8.24
CA MET A 1 -38.20 46.22 7.78
C MET A 1 -36.75 45.81 7.81
N ASP A 2 -36.38 45.07 8.85
CA ASP A 2 -35.00 44.75 9.19
C ASP A 2 -34.68 43.37 8.60
N THR A 3 -34.05 43.36 7.42
CA THR A 3 -33.61 42.13 6.74
C THR A 3 -32.27 41.70 7.32
N THR A 4 -32.33 40.92 8.38
CA THR A 4 -31.19 40.14 8.85
C THR A 4 -30.93 39.01 7.87
N GLU A 5 -29.93 39.20 7.00
CA GLU A 5 -29.31 38.12 6.24
C GLU A 5 -28.73 37.11 7.22
N LYS A 6 -29.37 35.93 7.31
CA LYS A 6 -28.76 34.75 7.92
C LYS A 6 -27.62 34.30 7.03
N ILE A 7 -26.40 34.69 7.39
CA ILE A 7 -25.18 34.10 6.82
C ILE A 7 -25.13 32.65 7.29
N ASP A 8 -25.37 31.71 6.37
CA ASP A 8 -25.26 30.28 6.60
C ASP A 8 -23.78 29.88 6.74
N HIS A 9 -23.27 29.98 7.97
CA HIS A 9 -21.92 29.56 8.34
C HIS A 9 -21.71 28.03 8.26
N GLY A 10 -22.74 27.23 7.94
CA GLY A 10 -22.65 25.76 7.90
C GLY A 10 -21.95 25.20 6.66
N SER A 11 -21.79 25.97 5.59
CA SER A 11 -21.30 25.46 4.30
C SER A 11 -19.78 25.47 4.11
N GLN A 12 -19.02 26.19 4.95
CA GLN A 12 -17.59 26.41 4.74
C GLN A 12 -16.68 25.22 5.06
N TYR A 13 -17.21 24.14 5.64
CA TYR A 13 -16.40 23.01 6.12
C TYR A 13 -16.77 21.66 5.48
N LEU A 14 -17.64 21.66 4.48
CA LEU A 14 -18.00 20.46 3.74
C LEU A 14 -16.86 20.08 2.77
N VAL A 15 -16.06 19.10 3.16
CA VAL A 15 -15.03 18.53 2.30
C VAL A 15 -15.71 17.58 1.31
N GLN A 16 -15.84 18.03 0.06
CA GLN A 16 -16.40 17.21 -1.01
C GLN A 16 -15.42 16.13 -1.46
N TYR A 17 -15.93 14.91 -1.59
CA TYR A 17 -15.17 13.78 -2.12
C TYR A 17 -15.45 13.62 -3.62
N ILE A 18 -14.48 14.02 -4.45
CA ILE A 18 -14.59 13.92 -5.92
C ILE A 18 -14.61 12.45 -6.38
N ASN A 19 -14.01 11.55 -5.61
CA ASN A 19 -13.90 10.14 -5.98
C ASN A 19 -14.18 9.24 -4.78
N GLN A 20 -15.38 8.67 -4.65
CA GLN A 20 -15.82 7.89 -3.47
C GLN A 20 -14.92 6.69 -3.11
N HIS A 21 -14.01 6.31 -4.02
CA HIS A 21 -13.02 5.27 -3.83
C HIS A 21 -11.67 5.95 -3.58
N GLU A 22 -11.27 6.06 -2.31
CA GLU A 22 -9.96 6.59 -1.89
C GLU A 22 -8.79 5.83 -2.53
N TYR A 23 -9.01 4.55 -2.84
CA TYR A 23 -8.15 3.73 -3.67
C TYR A 23 -8.75 3.62 -5.06
N TYR A 24 -8.50 4.63 -5.88
CA TYR A 24 -8.76 4.54 -7.30
C TYR A 24 -7.77 3.53 -7.89
N ASN A 25 -8.30 2.50 -8.52
CA ASN A 25 -7.50 1.53 -9.24
C ASN A 25 -7.73 1.70 -10.74
N GLU A 26 -6.68 2.00 -11.50
CA GLU A 26 -6.74 2.10 -12.97
C GLU A 26 -7.21 0.79 -13.64
N TYR A 27 -7.14 -0.36 -12.94
CA TYR A 27 -7.78 -1.62 -13.36
C TYR A 27 -9.31 -1.60 -13.32
N ASP A 28 -9.94 -0.62 -12.66
CA ASP A 28 -11.39 -0.50 -12.55
C ASP A 28 -12.00 0.26 -13.73
N GLU A 29 -11.23 1.10 -14.43
CA GLU A 29 -11.75 1.96 -15.51
C GLU A 29 -12.11 1.17 -16.79
N ASN A 30 -11.36 0.09 -17.08
CA ASN A 30 -11.54 -0.77 -18.26
C ASN A 30 -11.45 -2.26 -17.92
N GLY A 31 -11.74 -2.60 -16.66
CA GLY A 31 -11.40 -3.88 -16.04
C GLY A 31 -11.82 -5.10 -16.85
N ASN A 32 -10.94 -6.10 -16.88
CA ASN A 32 -11.22 -7.43 -17.39
C ASN A 32 -12.67 -7.82 -17.03
N PRO A 33 -13.56 -8.06 -18.02
CA PRO A 33 -14.98 -8.30 -17.76
C PRO A 33 -15.23 -9.54 -16.89
N ASN A 34 -14.21 -10.39 -16.73
CA ASN A 34 -14.24 -11.57 -15.88
C ASN A 34 -13.90 -11.28 -14.40
N ILE A 35 -13.65 -10.03 -14.01
CA ILE A 35 -13.37 -9.67 -12.61
C ILE A 35 -14.46 -8.71 -12.13
N PRO A 36 -15.19 -9.05 -11.04
CA PRO A 36 -16.20 -8.16 -10.46
C PRO A 36 -15.61 -6.81 -10.04
N VAL A 37 -16.44 -5.77 -9.96
CA VAL A 37 -16.05 -4.47 -9.39
C VAL A 37 -15.72 -4.67 -7.91
N SER A 38 -14.75 -3.93 -7.38
CA SER A 38 -14.45 -4.00 -5.95
C SER A 38 -15.51 -3.26 -5.15
N GLU A 39 -16.09 -3.93 -4.16
CA GLU A 39 -17.01 -3.30 -3.21
C GLU A 39 -16.22 -2.84 -1.98
N PRO A 40 -16.23 -1.54 -1.65
CA PRO A 40 -15.56 -1.05 -0.45
C PRO A 40 -16.29 -1.54 0.81
N SER A 41 -15.53 -2.00 1.81
CA SER A 41 -16.10 -2.39 3.12
C SER A 41 -16.55 -1.19 3.95
N LEU A 42 -16.11 0.02 3.58
CA LEU A 42 -16.48 1.27 4.23
C LEU A 42 -17.25 2.15 3.25
N LEU A 43 -18.54 2.37 3.55
CA LEU A 43 -19.37 3.31 2.80
C LEU A 43 -19.23 4.70 3.41
N VAL A 44 -18.92 5.68 2.56
CA VAL A 44 -18.63 7.06 2.98
C VAL A 44 -19.82 7.96 2.65
N PRO A 45 -20.35 8.71 3.62
CA PRO A 45 -21.30 9.78 3.34
C PRO A 45 -20.72 10.77 2.34
N LYS A 46 -21.53 11.26 1.39
CA LYS A 46 -21.10 12.25 0.38
C LYS A 46 -20.58 13.54 1.01
N ASN A 47 -21.14 13.89 2.16
CA ASN A 47 -20.81 15.08 2.94
C ASN A 47 -20.53 14.64 4.38
N TYR A 48 -19.51 15.19 5.00
CA TYR A 48 -19.25 15.03 6.42
C TYR A 48 -18.78 16.37 7.01
N ASN A 49 -19.01 16.55 8.31
CA ASN A 49 -18.60 17.74 9.04
C ASN A 49 -17.38 17.42 9.91
N LEU A 50 -16.21 17.94 9.50
CA LEU A 50 -14.95 17.72 10.20
C LEU A 50 -14.96 18.31 11.62
N GLU A 51 -15.67 19.43 11.83
CA GLU A 51 -15.75 20.08 13.14
C GLU A 51 -16.60 19.28 14.12
N ASP A 52 -17.68 18.65 13.65
CA ASP A 52 -18.49 17.75 14.49
C ASP A 52 -17.67 16.53 14.91
N ASP A 53 -16.98 15.90 13.96
CA ASP A 53 -16.07 14.77 14.24
C ASP A 53 -15.00 15.17 15.27
N MET A 54 -14.40 16.36 15.10
CA MET A 54 -13.41 16.88 16.05
C MET A 54 -14.00 17.10 17.44
N ASN A 55 -15.17 17.71 17.53
CA ASN A 55 -15.85 17.95 18.80
C ASN A 55 -16.20 16.65 19.54
N MET A 56 -16.65 15.63 18.81
CA MET A 56 -16.96 14.33 19.39
C MET A 56 -15.70 13.59 19.85
N VAL A 57 -14.66 13.61 19.03
CA VAL A 57 -13.38 12.96 19.35
C VAL A 57 -12.70 13.63 20.56
N LEU A 58 -12.63 14.95 20.62
CA LEU A 58 -11.99 15.68 21.72
C LEU A 58 -12.69 15.49 23.07
N LYS A 59 -14.02 15.30 23.07
CA LYS A 59 -14.82 15.02 24.28
C LYS A 59 -14.85 13.54 24.65
N GLY A 60 -14.42 12.67 23.74
CA GLY A 60 -14.53 11.22 23.85
C GLY A 60 -13.37 10.52 24.56
N SER A 61 -13.47 9.19 24.62
CA SER A 61 -12.41 8.31 25.09
C SER A 61 -11.53 7.81 23.93
N VAL A 62 -10.50 7.02 24.22
CA VAL A 62 -9.74 6.29 23.18
C VAL A 62 -10.67 5.40 22.35
N GLY A 63 -11.68 4.78 22.96
CA GLY A 63 -12.67 3.97 22.24
C GLY A 63 -13.52 4.80 21.28
N THR A 64 -13.90 6.02 21.68
CA THR A 64 -14.58 6.97 20.79
C THR A 64 -13.70 7.30 19.59
N PHE A 65 -12.42 7.62 19.81
CA PHE A 65 -11.47 7.90 18.74
C PHE A 65 -11.34 6.73 17.75
N ILE A 66 -11.20 5.49 18.25
CA ILE A 66 -11.12 4.29 17.42
C ILE A 66 -12.40 4.11 16.60
N ASP A 67 -13.58 4.22 17.23
CA ASP A 67 -14.87 4.06 16.56
C ASP A 67 -15.05 5.08 15.43
N PHE A 68 -14.58 6.32 15.63
CA PHE A 68 -14.53 7.32 14.56
C PHE A 68 -13.60 6.90 13.43
N CYS A 69 -12.35 6.54 13.75
CA CYS A 69 -11.36 6.18 12.74
C CYS A 69 -11.82 4.99 11.89
N VAL A 70 -12.37 3.93 12.47
CA VAL A 70 -12.80 2.75 11.67
C VAL A 70 -14.00 3.04 10.75
N ARG A 71 -14.74 4.12 10.99
CA ARG A 71 -15.89 4.57 10.20
C ARG A 71 -15.58 5.75 9.26
N ARG A 72 -14.31 6.10 9.09
CA ARG A 72 -13.88 7.24 8.25
C ARG A 72 -12.76 6.81 7.29
N PRO A 73 -12.81 7.22 6.02
CA PRO A 73 -11.69 7.06 5.08
C PRO A 73 -10.40 7.68 5.59
N ALA A 74 -9.26 7.17 5.11
CA ALA A 74 -7.95 7.48 5.65
C ALA A 74 -7.59 8.97 5.51
N LYS A 75 -7.97 9.60 4.40
CA LYS A 75 -7.81 11.03 4.15
C LYS A 75 -8.58 11.88 5.16
N HIS A 76 -9.77 11.46 5.56
CA HIS A 76 -10.54 12.19 6.58
C HIS A 76 -9.91 12.06 7.96
N ARG A 77 -9.44 10.87 8.30
CA ARG A 77 -8.69 10.66 9.55
C ARG A 77 -7.44 11.54 9.58
N ALA A 78 -6.67 11.57 8.50
CA ALA A 78 -5.50 12.43 8.41
C ALA A 78 -5.85 13.92 8.58
N ASN A 79 -6.89 14.42 7.89
CA ASN A 79 -7.34 15.80 8.04
C ASN A 79 -7.79 16.10 9.48
N LEU A 80 -8.51 15.17 10.12
CA LEU A 80 -8.91 15.29 11.52
C LEU A 80 -7.71 15.39 12.45
N ILE A 81 -6.71 14.50 12.28
CA ILE A 81 -5.49 14.52 13.08
C ILE A 81 -4.70 15.81 12.84
N GLU A 82 -4.55 16.24 11.59
CA GLU A 82 -3.86 17.50 11.25
C GLU A 82 -4.53 18.70 11.93
N LYS A 83 -5.86 18.77 11.88
CA LYS A 83 -6.64 19.84 12.51
C LYS A 83 -6.51 19.83 14.04
N ILE A 84 -6.60 18.66 14.68
CA ILE A 84 -6.40 18.49 16.13
C ILE A 84 -5.00 18.98 16.54
N LEU A 85 -3.98 18.64 15.76
CA LEU A 85 -2.60 19.06 16.02
C LEU A 85 -2.39 20.57 15.82
N ALA A 86 -3.00 21.15 14.78
CA ALA A 86 -2.93 22.58 14.47
C ALA A 86 -3.59 23.45 15.56
N ASP A 87 -4.69 22.98 16.16
CA ASP A 87 -5.43 23.68 17.22
C ASP A 87 -4.74 23.57 18.61
N GLY A 88 -3.46 23.18 18.63
CA GLY A 88 -2.63 23.09 19.84
C GLY A 88 -3.01 21.93 20.77
N LYS A 89 -3.83 20.98 20.31
CA LYS A 89 -4.31 19.84 21.13
C LYS A 89 -3.31 18.68 21.17
N LYS A 90 -2.01 18.95 20.96
CA LYS A 90 -0.93 17.95 21.01
C LYS A 90 -0.97 17.11 22.30
N LYS A 91 -1.20 17.73 23.46
CA LYS A 91 -1.32 17.01 24.74
C LYS A 91 -2.46 15.98 24.76
N TRP A 92 -3.59 16.29 24.14
CA TRP A 92 -4.70 15.35 24.01
C TRP A 92 -4.32 14.19 23.09
N PHE A 93 -3.68 14.49 21.96
CA PHE A 93 -3.22 13.45 21.03
C PHE A 93 -2.19 12.50 21.67
N GLU A 94 -1.23 13.03 22.43
CA GLU A 94 -0.27 12.21 23.19
C GLU A 94 -0.96 11.35 24.25
N LYS A 95 -2.00 11.87 24.91
CA LYS A 95 -2.81 11.09 25.87
C LYS A 95 -3.54 9.93 25.17
N ILE A 96 -4.12 10.16 24.00
CA ILE A 96 -4.78 9.11 23.22
C ILE A 96 -3.78 8.08 22.72
N LYS A 97 -2.62 8.52 22.21
CA LYS A 97 -1.54 7.64 21.79
C LYS A 97 -1.05 6.76 22.95
N GLY A 98 -0.77 7.37 24.11
CA GLY A 98 -0.40 6.64 25.31
C GLY A 98 -1.47 5.64 25.74
N GLY A 99 -2.73 6.08 25.81
CA GLY A 99 -3.85 5.20 26.13
C GLY A 99 -3.97 4.03 25.16
N PHE A 100 -3.86 4.26 23.85
CA PHE A 100 -3.91 3.22 22.83
C PHE A 100 -2.83 2.15 23.03
N LEU A 101 -1.59 2.59 23.30
CA LEU A 101 -0.43 1.71 23.49
C LEU A 101 -0.41 0.99 24.85
N THR A 102 -1.35 1.29 25.75
CA THR A 102 -1.47 0.61 27.07
C THR A 102 -2.50 -0.51 27.10
N ILE A 103 -3.30 -0.69 26.03
CA ILE A 103 -4.48 -1.57 26.05
C ILE A 103 -4.15 -3.08 25.89
N ALA A 104 -2.95 -3.46 25.46
CA ALA A 104 -2.64 -4.86 25.12
C ALA A 104 -1.12 -5.14 25.16
N PRO A 105 -0.68 -6.40 25.32
CA PRO A 105 0.74 -6.77 25.45
C PRO A 105 1.54 -6.69 24.14
N PHE A 106 0.94 -6.24 23.03
CA PHE A 106 1.54 -6.27 21.69
C PHE A 106 1.86 -4.86 21.20
N GLU A 107 2.82 -4.20 21.84
CA GLU A 107 3.22 -2.80 21.54
C GLU A 107 3.44 -2.55 20.03
N LEU A 108 4.07 -3.51 19.34
CA LEU A 108 4.34 -3.39 17.90
C LEU A 108 3.06 -3.41 17.07
N LEU A 109 2.13 -4.34 17.31
CA LEU A 109 0.87 -4.40 16.58
C LEU A 109 0.01 -3.16 16.86
N GLN A 110 -0.01 -2.71 18.10
CA GLN A 110 -0.73 -1.50 18.47
C GLN A 110 -0.15 -0.26 17.80
N SER A 111 1.18 -0.14 17.73
CA SER A 111 1.81 0.94 16.98
C SER A 111 1.37 0.91 15.51
N TYR A 112 1.38 -0.25 14.86
CA TYR A 112 0.89 -0.36 13.48
C TYR A 112 -0.58 0.00 13.31
N ILE A 113 -1.46 -0.45 14.22
CA ILE A 113 -2.88 -0.11 14.16
C ILE A 113 -3.07 1.40 14.39
N PHE A 114 -2.40 1.98 15.38
CA PHE A 114 -2.49 3.41 15.67
C PHE A 114 -2.03 4.25 14.48
N GLU A 115 -0.90 3.90 13.88
CA GLU A 115 -0.38 4.59 12.70
C GLU A 115 -1.32 4.39 11.49
N ALA A 116 -1.96 3.23 11.33
CA ALA A 116 -2.97 3.00 10.29
C ALA A 116 -4.25 3.83 10.50
N LEU A 117 -4.66 4.05 11.75
CA LEU A 117 -5.83 4.85 12.11
C LEU A 117 -5.56 6.36 11.96
N THR A 118 -4.32 6.80 12.14
CA THR A 118 -3.98 8.24 12.18
C THR A 118 -3.43 8.78 10.87
N ARG A 119 -2.87 7.93 10.00
CA ARG A 119 -2.30 8.34 8.71
C ARG A 119 -3.23 8.03 7.55
N TYR A 120 -3.10 8.80 6.47
CA TYR A 120 -3.67 8.39 5.18
C TYR A 120 -2.74 7.40 4.46
N GLY A 121 -3.27 6.70 3.46
CA GLY A 121 -2.64 5.49 2.87
C GLY A 121 -1.15 5.63 2.56
N PRO A 122 -0.73 6.55 1.68
CA PRO A 122 0.68 6.79 1.34
C PRO A 122 1.59 7.11 2.53
N GLU A 123 1.12 7.85 3.53
CA GLU A 123 1.90 8.12 4.75
C GLU A 123 2.07 6.87 5.60
N PHE A 124 1.03 6.05 5.72
CA PHE A 124 1.11 4.78 6.41
C PHE A 124 2.04 3.81 5.68
N ASP A 125 1.93 3.72 4.36
CA ASP A 125 2.81 2.90 3.53
C ASP A 125 4.27 3.39 3.71
N ALA A 126 4.55 4.70 3.66
CA ALA A 126 5.89 5.24 3.93
C ALA A 126 6.41 4.86 5.33
N PHE A 127 5.54 4.89 6.36
CA PHE A 127 5.86 4.45 7.71
C PHE A 127 6.24 2.97 7.77
N VAL A 128 5.41 2.09 7.20
CA VAL A 128 5.67 0.64 7.16
C VAL A 128 6.99 0.38 6.44
N ILE A 129 7.21 1.04 5.30
CA ILE A 129 8.43 0.91 4.52
C ILE A 129 9.65 1.32 5.35
N HIS A 130 9.62 2.48 6.02
CA HIS A 130 10.71 2.94 6.87
C HIS A 130 11.03 1.95 8.00
N HIS A 131 9.99 1.51 8.71
CA HIS A 131 10.12 0.55 9.81
C HIS A 131 10.68 -0.79 9.34
N VAL A 132 10.29 -1.20 8.14
CA VAL A 132 10.83 -2.41 7.53
C VAL A 132 12.30 -2.17 7.14
N MET A 133 12.66 -1.04 6.52
CA MET A 133 14.05 -0.73 6.14
C MET A 133 15.01 -0.61 7.31
N SER A 134 14.52 -0.21 8.49
CA SER A 134 15.32 -0.16 9.73
C SER A 134 15.58 -1.53 10.35
N LYS A 135 14.79 -2.56 10.00
CA LYS A 135 14.97 -3.96 10.43
C LYS A 135 15.98 -4.73 9.56
N ASN A 136 16.41 -5.91 10.00
CA ASN A 136 17.34 -6.76 9.23
C ASN A 136 16.73 -7.20 7.90
N ALA A 137 17.56 -7.33 6.85
CA ALA A 137 17.12 -7.55 5.47
C ALA A 137 16.26 -8.81 5.25
N GLU A 138 16.35 -9.81 6.13
CA GLU A 138 15.55 -11.03 6.09
C GLU A 138 14.09 -10.80 6.51
N GLU A 139 13.83 -9.97 7.53
CA GLU A 139 12.47 -9.61 7.96
C GLU A 139 11.75 -8.79 6.88
N ILE A 140 12.51 -7.96 6.16
CA ILE A 140 11.99 -7.17 5.04
C ILE A 140 11.46 -8.04 3.92
N GLU A 141 12.20 -9.10 3.60
CA GLU A 141 11.84 -10.03 2.53
C GLU A 141 10.54 -10.79 2.84
N LYS A 142 10.18 -10.96 4.11
CA LYS A 142 8.90 -11.56 4.52
C LYS A 142 7.74 -10.55 4.40
N SER A 143 7.99 -9.27 4.68
CA SER A 143 6.98 -8.21 4.70
C SER A 143 6.61 -7.68 3.31
N TYR A 144 7.58 -7.47 2.41
CA TYR A 144 7.36 -6.85 1.10
C TYR A 144 6.79 -7.79 0.02
N ARG A 145 6.61 -9.08 0.31
CA ARG A 145 6.13 -10.05 -0.69
C ARG A 145 4.73 -9.72 -1.19
N ASP A 146 3.96 -8.93 -0.43
CA ASP A 146 2.53 -8.70 -0.68
C ASP A 146 2.15 -7.21 -0.73
N SER A 147 3.13 -6.27 -0.81
CA SER A 147 2.81 -4.85 -0.97
C SER A 147 2.54 -4.49 -2.43
N HIS A 148 1.28 -4.18 -2.72
CA HIS A 148 0.78 -3.85 -4.06
C HIS A 148 0.65 -2.35 -4.19
N ILE A 149 1.59 -1.72 -4.89
CA ILE A 149 1.66 -0.26 -5.01
C ILE A 149 1.56 0.14 -6.48
N GLN A 150 0.58 0.96 -6.82
CA GLN A 150 0.39 1.51 -8.18
C GLN A 150 1.26 2.74 -8.45
N LYS A 151 1.41 3.13 -9.71
CA LYS A 151 2.27 4.26 -10.13
C LYS A 151 2.01 5.55 -9.35
N HIS A 152 0.75 6.00 -9.29
CA HIS A 152 0.40 7.24 -8.58
C HIS A 152 0.65 7.11 -7.06
N GLN A 153 0.49 5.90 -6.51
CA GLN A 153 0.74 5.61 -5.10
C GLN A 153 2.22 5.61 -4.79
N ILE A 154 3.07 5.07 -5.66
CA ILE A 154 4.54 5.07 -5.50
C ILE A 154 5.06 6.50 -5.38
N VAL A 155 4.65 7.39 -6.30
CA VAL A 155 5.07 8.80 -6.28
C VAL A 155 4.67 9.47 -4.97
N GLU A 156 3.43 9.27 -4.54
CA GLU A 156 2.92 9.87 -3.31
C GLU A 156 3.59 9.29 -2.05
N ILE A 157 3.86 7.98 -2.04
CA ILE A 157 4.62 7.32 -0.96
C ILE A 157 6.04 7.87 -0.89
N GLN A 158 6.72 8.04 -2.03
CA GLN A 158 8.06 8.64 -2.07
C GLN A 158 8.05 10.06 -1.50
N ARG A 159 7.06 10.87 -1.89
CA ARG A 159 6.87 12.23 -1.37
C ARG A 159 6.65 12.23 0.15
N CYS A 160 5.77 11.36 0.64
CA CYS A 160 5.50 11.21 2.07
C CYS A 160 6.74 10.75 2.83
N TYR A 161 7.49 9.81 2.27
CA TYR A 161 8.72 9.28 2.85
C TYR A 161 9.79 10.36 2.97
N GLU A 162 10.04 11.12 1.90
CA GLU A 162 11.03 12.22 1.91
C GLU A 162 10.63 13.32 2.90
N LYS A 163 9.33 13.69 2.94
CA LYS A 163 8.80 14.65 3.93
C LYS A 163 8.99 14.16 5.37
N ALA A 164 8.73 12.88 5.65
CA ALA A 164 8.75 12.34 7.00
C ALA A 164 10.17 12.05 7.51
N TYR A 165 11.09 11.65 6.63
CA TYR A 165 12.40 11.11 7.02
C TYR A 165 13.59 11.90 6.48
N GLY A 166 13.38 12.92 5.64
CA GLY A 166 14.45 13.77 5.10
C GLY A 166 15.40 13.07 4.13
N GLU A 167 15.06 11.87 3.64
CA GLU A 167 15.83 11.09 2.68
C GLU A 167 14.94 10.52 1.57
N LYS A 168 15.45 10.43 0.35
CA LYS A 168 14.74 9.80 -0.76
C LYS A 168 14.59 8.30 -0.53
N LEU A 169 13.38 7.78 -0.71
CA LEU A 169 13.11 6.35 -0.54
C LEU A 169 13.96 5.47 -1.46
N SER A 170 14.16 5.87 -2.72
CA SER A 170 14.98 5.10 -3.67
C SER A 170 16.45 5.02 -3.23
N LYS A 171 16.99 6.12 -2.67
CA LYS A 171 18.32 6.14 -2.05
C LYS A 171 18.39 5.12 -0.92
N LYS A 172 17.45 5.15 0.03
CA LYS A 172 17.41 4.21 1.16
C LYS A 172 17.36 2.75 0.71
N VAL A 173 16.53 2.46 -0.30
CA VAL A 173 16.38 1.13 -0.88
C VAL A 173 17.68 0.65 -1.54
N SER A 174 18.37 1.51 -2.30
CA SER A 174 19.66 1.16 -2.93
C SER A 174 20.80 0.95 -1.92
N GLU A 175 20.74 1.64 -0.78
CA GLU A 175 21.66 1.40 0.33
C GLU A 175 21.40 0.04 0.96
N LYS A 176 20.13 -0.32 1.15
CA LYS A 176 19.72 -1.57 1.81
C LYS A 176 19.87 -2.81 0.93
N PHE A 177 19.47 -2.72 -0.32
CA PHE A 177 19.46 -3.85 -1.26
C PHE A 177 20.54 -3.66 -2.31
N LYS A 178 21.42 -4.66 -2.43
CA LYS A 178 22.51 -4.68 -3.41
C LYS A 178 22.19 -5.57 -4.61
N GLY A 179 22.96 -5.40 -5.67
CA GLY A 179 22.88 -6.19 -6.89
C GLY A 179 21.53 -6.05 -7.63
N SER A 180 21.13 -7.11 -8.33
CA SER A 180 19.95 -7.12 -9.19
C SER A 180 18.62 -6.90 -8.45
N THR A 181 18.53 -7.30 -7.18
CA THR A 181 17.34 -7.06 -6.35
C THR A 181 17.22 -5.58 -5.97
N GLY A 182 18.34 -4.93 -5.62
CA GLY A 182 18.36 -3.47 -5.40
C GLY A 182 17.97 -2.70 -6.66
N LYS A 183 18.54 -3.08 -7.81
CA LYS A 183 18.18 -2.51 -9.11
C LYS A 183 16.68 -2.66 -9.41
N PHE A 184 16.10 -3.83 -9.15
CA PHE A 184 14.68 -4.07 -9.31
C PHE A 184 13.80 -3.10 -8.51
N PHE A 185 14.09 -2.94 -7.20
CA PHE A 185 13.30 -2.04 -6.36
C PHE A 185 13.47 -0.57 -6.73
N VAL A 186 14.70 -0.13 -6.99
CA VAL A 186 14.97 1.25 -7.44
C VAL A 186 14.20 1.53 -8.73
N GLN A 187 14.26 0.60 -9.69
CA GLN A 187 13.56 0.76 -10.96
C GLN A 187 12.03 0.76 -10.79
N LEU A 188 11.50 -0.07 -9.90
CA LEU A 188 10.07 -0.04 -9.53
C LEU A 188 9.66 1.32 -8.95
N LEU A 189 10.54 1.97 -8.18
CA LEU A 189 10.29 3.26 -7.54
C LEU A 189 10.46 4.45 -8.49
N GLU A 190 11.41 4.38 -9.43
CA GLU A 190 11.81 5.52 -10.25
C GLU A 190 11.29 5.47 -11.69
N THR A 191 10.97 4.28 -12.19
CA THR A 191 10.54 4.12 -13.59
C THR A 191 9.02 4.03 -13.68
N PRO A 192 8.37 4.88 -14.48
CA PRO A 192 6.94 4.76 -14.70
C PRO A 192 6.63 3.44 -15.40
N ARG A 193 5.70 2.67 -14.82
CA ARG A 193 5.09 1.54 -15.52
C ARG A 193 4.27 2.03 -16.72
N SER A 194 4.26 1.20 -17.75
CA SER A 194 3.36 1.24 -18.88
C SER A 194 1.91 1.20 -18.39
N THR A 195 1.06 1.96 -19.08
CA THR A 195 -0.39 2.01 -18.88
C THR A 195 -1.14 1.21 -19.95
N GLU A 196 -0.41 0.49 -20.81
CA GLU A 196 -1.00 -0.29 -21.89
C GLU A 196 -1.86 -1.42 -21.33
N THR A 197 -3.03 -1.61 -21.93
CA THR A 197 -4.01 -2.64 -21.53
C THR A 197 -4.18 -3.72 -22.59
N SER A 198 -3.58 -3.54 -23.77
CA SER A 198 -3.58 -4.49 -24.89
C SER A 198 -2.20 -5.05 -25.15
N LEU A 199 -2.16 -6.22 -25.80
CA LEU A 199 -0.91 -6.82 -26.26
C LEU A 199 -0.54 -6.27 -27.63
N ASP A 200 0.61 -5.60 -27.73
CA ASP A 200 1.20 -5.24 -29.02
C ASP A 200 1.90 -6.48 -29.63
N PRO A 201 1.48 -6.96 -30.82
CA PRO A 201 2.10 -8.09 -31.49
C PRO A 201 3.61 -7.93 -31.72
N ASN A 202 4.08 -6.71 -31.97
CA ASN A 202 5.50 -6.44 -32.21
C ASN A 202 6.29 -6.63 -30.91
N LYS A 203 5.86 -6.00 -29.81
CA LYS A 203 6.44 -6.24 -28.48
C LYS A 203 6.43 -7.72 -28.12
N MET A 204 5.36 -8.45 -28.44
CA MET A 204 5.26 -9.88 -28.15
C MET A 204 6.34 -10.70 -28.89
N SER A 205 6.65 -10.34 -30.13
CA SER A 205 7.69 -11.00 -30.93
C SER A 205 9.10 -10.78 -30.39
N GLU A 206 9.34 -9.65 -29.71
CA GLU A 206 10.61 -9.27 -29.10
C GLU A 206 10.88 -9.97 -27.76
N ILE A 207 9.87 -10.62 -27.17
CA ILE A 207 10.01 -11.29 -25.87
C ILE A 207 10.81 -12.59 -26.05
N ASP A 208 12.05 -12.52 -25.57
CA ASP A 208 12.92 -13.68 -25.46
C ASP A 208 12.48 -14.56 -24.27
N VAL A 209 12.02 -15.78 -24.55
CA VAL A 209 11.62 -16.73 -23.50
C VAL A 209 12.79 -17.13 -22.60
N LYS A 210 14.04 -17.01 -23.09
CA LYS A 210 15.24 -17.26 -22.30
C LYS A 210 15.40 -16.30 -21.13
N LEU A 211 14.70 -15.16 -21.13
CA LEU A 211 14.63 -14.26 -19.97
C LEU A 211 14.12 -14.98 -18.73
N PHE A 212 13.30 -16.01 -18.92
CA PHE A 212 12.65 -16.73 -17.84
C PHE A 212 13.30 -18.10 -17.56
N ASP A 213 14.34 -18.48 -18.30
CA ASP A 213 15.07 -19.73 -18.10
C ASP A 213 15.96 -19.68 -16.86
N ASN A 214 16.42 -20.85 -16.41
CA ASN A 214 17.15 -21.00 -15.15
C ASN A 214 18.61 -20.48 -15.19
N GLY A 215 19.11 -20.07 -16.36
CA GLY A 215 20.45 -19.50 -16.53
C GLY A 215 20.42 -17.98 -16.71
N PHE A 216 20.59 -17.24 -15.62
CA PHE A 216 20.72 -15.78 -15.68
C PHE A 216 22.16 -15.38 -16.07
N SER A 217 22.40 -15.05 -17.34
CA SER A 217 23.54 -14.19 -17.68
C SER A 217 23.22 -12.73 -17.34
N GLN A 218 24.22 -11.90 -17.03
CA GLN A 218 24.01 -10.50 -16.61
C GLN A 218 23.13 -9.68 -17.59
N PRO A 219 23.30 -9.76 -18.93
CA PRO A 219 22.41 -9.05 -19.87
C PRO A 219 20.95 -9.50 -19.79
N ASN A 220 20.70 -10.77 -19.45
CA ASN A 220 19.35 -11.31 -19.30
C ASN A 220 18.70 -10.86 -17.98
N ILE A 221 19.49 -10.60 -16.94
CA ILE A 221 18.99 -10.05 -15.66
C ILE A 221 18.40 -8.65 -15.85
N ASP A 222 19.07 -7.79 -16.61
CA ASP A 222 18.61 -6.42 -16.83
C ASP A 222 17.30 -6.40 -17.63
N LYS A 223 17.22 -7.19 -18.71
CA LYS A 223 15.99 -7.37 -19.47
C LYS A 223 14.86 -7.98 -18.64
N PHE A 224 15.18 -8.89 -17.72
CA PHE A 224 14.21 -9.45 -16.78
C PHE A 224 13.66 -8.38 -15.82
N ILE A 225 14.53 -7.54 -15.24
CA ILE A 225 14.11 -6.44 -14.38
C ILE A 225 13.24 -5.46 -15.16
N ASP A 226 13.68 -5.05 -16.35
CA ASP A 226 12.93 -4.18 -17.26
C ASP A 226 11.54 -4.74 -17.55
N PHE A 227 11.46 -6.03 -17.89
CA PHE A 227 10.19 -6.69 -18.18
C PHE A 227 9.19 -6.53 -17.03
N PHE A 228 9.60 -6.83 -15.80
CA PHE A 228 8.69 -6.83 -14.65
C PHE A 228 8.44 -5.46 -14.04
N THR A 229 9.30 -4.47 -14.26
CA THR A 229 9.18 -3.13 -13.68
C THR A 229 8.60 -2.10 -14.63
N LYS A 230 8.75 -2.28 -15.96
CA LYS A 230 8.24 -1.33 -16.97
C LYS A 230 6.90 -1.72 -17.55
N ASN A 231 6.59 -3.01 -17.73
CA ASN A 231 5.29 -3.42 -18.29
C ASN A 231 4.16 -3.25 -17.27
N SER A 232 2.95 -2.99 -17.77
CA SER A 232 1.74 -3.00 -16.96
C SER A 232 1.45 -4.41 -16.44
N PHE A 233 0.71 -4.55 -15.35
CA PHE A 233 0.34 -5.89 -14.87
C PHE A 233 -0.57 -6.61 -15.87
N THR A 234 -1.38 -5.87 -16.64
CA THR A 234 -2.19 -6.40 -17.74
C THR A 234 -1.32 -6.94 -18.86
N GLU A 235 -0.33 -6.18 -19.32
CA GLU A 235 0.63 -6.62 -20.35
C GLU A 235 1.33 -7.91 -19.91
N ILE A 236 1.90 -7.93 -18.69
CA ILE A 236 2.60 -9.12 -18.15
C ILE A 236 1.68 -10.34 -18.15
N ARG A 237 0.39 -10.16 -17.82
CA ARG A 237 -0.60 -11.24 -17.83
C ARG A 237 -0.90 -11.71 -19.25
N LEU A 238 -1.22 -10.80 -20.17
CA LEU A 238 -1.54 -11.13 -21.56
C LEU A 238 -0.37 -11.84 -22.25
N ILE A 239 0.86 -11.34 -22.03
CA ILE A 239 2.10 -11.98 -22.49
C ILE A 239 2.19 -13.41 -21.91
N GLY A 240 1.94 -13.57 -20.62
CA GLY A 240 1.98 -14.87 -19.96
C GLY A 240 0.94 -15.86 -20.50
N GLU A 241 -0.25 -15.38 -20.87
CA GLU A 241 -1.31 -16.17 -21.51
C GLU A 241 -0.91 -16.57 -22.93
N GLU A 242 -0.38 -15.63 -23.72
CA GLU A 242 0.01 -15.88 -25.12
C GLU A 242 1.22 -16.80 -25.22
N LEU A 243 2.24 -16.63 -24.37
CA LEU A 243 3.39 -17.55 -24.30
C LEU A 243 2.96 -18.98 -23.95
N LYS A 244 1.97 -19.12 -23.06
CA LYS A 244 1.42 -20.42 -22.69
C LYS A 244 0.68 -21.06 -23.86
N LYS A 245 -0.10 -20.27 -24.59
CA LYS A 245 -0.88 -20.72 -25.74
C LYS A 245 0.00 -21.12 -26.93
N THR A 246 0.96 -20.28 -27.29
CA THR A 246 1.77 -20.44 -28.51
C THR A 246 3.00 -21.30 -28.32
N ARG A 247 3.63 -21.26 -27.15
CA ARG A 247 4.93 -21.94 -26.89
C ARG A 247 4.84 -22.97 -25.76
N GLY A 248 3.66 -23.19 -25.16
CA GLY A 248 3.50 -24.05 -23.98
C GLY A 248 4.22 -23.53 -22.73
N PHE A 249 4.76 -22.31 -22.76
CA PHE A 249 5.62 -21.75 -21.73
C PHE A 249 4.81 -20.98 -20.67
N SER A 250 5.05 -21.25 -19.38
CA SER A 250 4.36 -20.54 -18.30
C SER A 250 5.32 -19.74 -17.44
N ILE A 251 5.22 -18.40 -17.52
CA ILE A 251 5.97 -17.47 -16.66
C ILE A 251 5.79 -17.83 -15.18
N LYS A 252 4.55 -18.15 -14.76
CA LYS A 252 4.27 -18.57 -13.37
C LYS A 252 5.01 -19.85 -12.97
N LYS A 253 5.25 -20.78 -13.89
CA LYS A 253 6.02 -22.01 -13.60
C LYS A 253 7.53 -21.74 -13.64
N SER A 254 8.02 -20.91 -14.55
CA SER A 254 9.46 -20.62 -14.68
C SER A 254 10.03 -19.76 -13.54
N LEU A 255 9.16 -18.97 -12.90
CA LEU A 255 9.50 -18.26 -11.66
C LEU A 255 9.54 -19.17 -10.43
N LYS A 256 9.10 -20.44 -10.53
CA LYS A 256 9.24 -21.44 -9.45
C LYS A 256 10.56 -22.19 -9.58
N GLY A 257 11.21 -22.47 -8.46
CA GLY A 257 12.42 -23.30 -8.40
C GLY A 257 12.73 -23.76 -6.98
N LEU A 258 13.60 -24.76 -6.83
CA LEU A 258 14.04 -25.24 -5.50
C LEU A 258 14.73 -24.13 -4.69
N PHE A 259 15.47 -23.25 -5.36
CA PHE A 259 16.12 -22.08 -4.77
C PHE A 259 15.68 -20.80 -5.50
N GLU A 260 14.49 -20.30 -5.17
CA GLU A 260 13.99 -19.03 -5.75
C GLU A 260 14.87 -17.86 -5.28
N SER A 261 15.59 -17.24 -6.23
CA SER A 261 16.33 -16.00 -5.97
C SER A 261 15.39 -14.87 -5.51
N LYS A 262 15.92 -13.90 -4.75
CA LYS A 262 15.14 -12.73 -4.29
C LYS A 262 14.48 -11.99 -5.46
N LEU A 263 15.20 -11.88 -6.57
CA LEU A 263 14.71 -11.28 -7.81
C LEU A 263 13.50 -12.06 -8.39
N LYS A 264 13.56 -13.40 -8.46
CA LYS A 264 12.43 -14.23 -8.91
C LYS A 264 11.22 -14.08 -7.98
N LYS A 265 11.44 -13.98 -6.67
CA LYS A 265 10.37 -13.71 -5.68
C LYS A 265 9.68 -12.36 -5.94
N CYS A 266 10.44 -11.31 -6.21
CA CYS A 266 9.88 -9.99 -6.55
C CYS A 266 9.03 -10.05 -7.83
N ALA A 267 9.56 -10.65 -8.90
CA ALA A 267 8.82 -10.84 -10.15
C ALA A 267 7.54 -11.68 -9.97
N LYS A 268 7.58 -12.69 -9.10
CA LYS A 268 6.43 -13.52 -8.76
C LYS A 268 5.37 -12.75 -8.00
N SER A 269 5.75 -11.82 -7.11
CA SER A 269 4.81 -10.89 -6.46
C SER A 269 4.11 -9.99 -7.48
N VAL A 270 4.86 -9.46 -8.46
CA VAL A 270 4.26 -8.71 -9.59
C VAL A 270 3.26 -9.58 -10.37
N CYS A 271 3.60 -10.83 -10.68
CA CYS A 271 2.70 -11.79 -11.37
C CYS A 271 1.47 -12.22 -10.55
N LYS A 272 1.52 -12.07 -9.23
CA LYS A 272 0.47 -12.50 -8.29
C LYS A 272 -0.53 -11.39 -8.00
N PHE A 273 -0.33 -10.19 -8.52
CA PHE A 273 -1.24 -9.07 -8.35
C PHE A 273 -2.70 -9.50 -8.59
N LYS A 274 -3.51 -9.48 -7.53
CA LYS A 274 -4.94 -9.78 -7.53
C LYS A 274 -5.70 -8.53 -7.10
N ARG A 275 -6.85 -8.26 -7.72
CA ARG A 275 -7.73 -7.10 -7.48
C ARG A 275 -8.17 -6.94 -6.01
N TYR A 276 -8.12 -8.01 -5.22
CA TYR A 276 -8.60 -8.04 -3.84
C TYR A 276 -7.49 -8.47 -2.90
N GLN A 277 -6.90 -7.50 -2.20
CA GLN A 277 -6.02 -7.79 -1.09
C GLN A 277 -6.42 -6.90 0.08
N THR A 278 -6.95 -7.55 1.12
CA THR A 278 -7.38 -6.92 2.38
C THR A 278 -6.19 -6.25 3.07
N TYR A 279 -6.40 -5.09 3.72
CA TYR A 279 -5.38 -4.36 4.49
C TYR A 279 -4.58 -5.23 5.48
N ILE A 280 -5.15 -6.34 5.94
CA ILE A 280 -4.48 -7.35 6.78
C ILE A 280 -3.16 -7.83 6.14
N GLN A 281 -3.05 -7.89 4.81
CA GLN A 281 -1.84 -8.33 4.12
C GLN A 281 -0.74 -7.26 4.04
N ARG A 282 -1.03 -6.02 4.45
CA ARG A 282 -0.01 -4.96 4.63
C ARG A 282 0.71 -5.07 5.97
N ILE A 283 0.14 -5.81 6.92
CA ILE A 283 0.81 -6.10 8.19
C ILE A 283 1.81 -7.22 7.92
N PRO A 284 3.11 -7.04 8.24
CA PRO A 284 4.11 -8.08 8.08
C PRO A 284 3.62 -9.41 8.69
N PRO A 285 3.68 -10.55 7.97
CA PRO A 285 3.17 -11.82 8.49
C PRO A 285 3.81 -12.24 9.80
N SER A 286 5.07 -11.86 10.07
CA SER A 286 5.73 -12.09 11.36
C SER A 286 5.05 -11.39 12.55
N ILE A 287 4.43 -10.24 12.33
CA ILE A 287 3.67 -9.53 13.37
C ILE A 287 2.35 -10.27 13.65
N LEU A 288 1.70 -10.79 12.60
CA LEU A 288 0.46 -11.57 12.73
C LEU A 288 0.71 -12.93 13.37
N GLU A 289 1.77 -13.64 12.96
CA GLU A 289 2.16 -14.93 13.54
C GLU A 289 2.43 -14.82 15.05
N ASN A 290 3.22 -13.83 15.47
CA ASN A 290 3.45 -13.57 16.89
C ASN A 290 2.15 -13.28 17.66
N PHE A 291 1.19 -12.59 17.05
CA PHE A 291 -0.11 -12.33 17.67
C PHE A 291 -0.93 -13.63 17.84
N PHE A 292 -1.00 -14.46 16.81
CA PHE A 292 -1.76 -15.71 16.83
C PHE A 292 -1.12 -16.81 17.70
N GLU A 293 0.20 -16.84 17.83
CA GLU A 293 0.90 -17.79 18.70
C GLU A 293 0.69 -17.48 20.17
N ASN A 294 0.72 -16.21 20.57
CA ASN A 294 0.53 -15.79 21.95
C ASN A 294 -0.95 -15.88 22.40
N THR A 295 -1.91 -15.52 21.54
CA THR A 295 -3.35 -15.68 21.85
C THR A 295 -3.76 -17.15 22.07
N ARG A 296 -3.12 -18.10 21.37
CA ARG A 296 -3.32 -19.55 21.60
C ARG A 296 -2.73 -20.08 22.91
N GLN A 297 -1.79 -19.35 23.52
CA GLN A 297 -1.24 -19.72 24.83
C GLN A 297 -2.16 -19.27 25.96
N ASP A 298 -2.85 -18.13 25.79
CA ASP A 298 -3.80 -17.60 26.78
C ASP A 298 -5.11 -18.40 26.83
N GLU A 299 -5.51 -19.08 25.74
CA GLU A 299 -6.69 -19.97 25.71
C GLU A 299 -6.46 -21.35 26.34
N LYS A 300 -5.25 -21.64 26.84
CA LYS A 300 -4.88 -22.94 27.45
C LYS A 300 -4.89 -22.95 28.99
N TYR A 301 -5.39 -21.88 29.62
CA TYR A 301 -5.58 -21.78 31.07
C TYR A 301 -7.03 -21.41 31.39
#